data_AF-A0A923STH2-F1
#
_entry.id   AF-A0A923STH2-F1
#
_cell.length_a   1.000
_cell.length_b   1.000
_cell.length_c   1.000
_cell.angle_alpha   90.00
_cell.angle_beta   90.00
_cell.angle_gamma   90.00
#
_symmetry.space_group_name_H-M   'P 1'
#
loop_
_entity.id
_entity.type
_entity.pdbx_description
1 polymer ?
#
loop_
_entity_poly.entity_id
_entity_poly.type
_entity_poly.pdbx_seq_one_letter_code
_entity_poly.pdbx_strand_id
1 'polypeptide(L)'
;MGYVGEELNNILLYLCASSHKLDDPIIVLIISQSASGKSYLVDIVRRLMPPEEVVAVTSLSDQALNYIDDLMHKFMILGEAVHSDTIEYQIREMLSGKELSRLVTVKDPETGKMQSEVVRTPVVVSSVMSGTNNAITPENASRCFVVNTDESAEQTRRIQENQRYKYSLAKLKTGNEEKEKS
;
A
#
# COMPACT_ATOMS: atom_id res chain seq x y z
N MET A 1 -7.63 13.84 -12.22
CA MET A 1 -7.27 13.03 -11.04
C MET A 1 -8.56 12.80 -10.28
N GLY A 2 -8.96 11.55 -10.04
CA GLY A 2 -10.22 11.27 -9.33
C GLY A 2 -10.80 9.92 -9.73
N TYR A 3 -10.72 8.96 -8.82
CA TYR A 3 -11.67 7.85 -8.82
C TYR A 3 -13.02 8.46 -8.41
N VAL A 4 -14.00 8.40 -9.31
CA VAL A 4 -15.30 9.05 -9.13
C VAL A 4 -15.97 8.49 -7.87
N GLY A 5 -16.54 9.32 -7.00
CA GLY A 5 -17.32 8.88 -5.85
C GLY A 5 -16.54 8.42 -4.60
N GLU A 6 -15.20 8.40 -4.64
CA GLU A 6 -14.34 7.94 -3.52
C GLU A 6 -13.50 9.08 -2.92
N GLU A 7 -14.03 10.29 -2.79
CA GLU A 7 -13.26 11.47 -2.35
C GLU A 7 -12.61 11.28 -0.97
N LEU A 8 -13.37 10.77 0.00
CA LEU A 8 -12.86 10.52 1.35
C LEU A 8 -11.72 9.49 1.35
N ASN A 9 -11.89 8.40 0.61
CA ASN A 9 -10.90 7.32 0.51
C ASN A 9 -9.64 7.81 -0.20
N ASN A 10 -9.76 8.65 -1.23
CA ASN A 10 -8.62 9.30 -1.89
C ASN A 10 -7.84 10.19 -0.92
N ILE A 11 -8.53 11.02 -0.12
CA ILE A 11 -7.89 11.91 0.85
C ILE A 11 -7.18 11.08 1.92
N LEU A 12 -7.84 10.08 2.49
CA LEU A 12 -7.26 9.21 3.51
C LEU A 12 -6.03 8.46 2.99
N LEU A 13 -6.07 7.94 1.77
CA LEU A 13 -4.94 7.22 1.18
C LEU A 13 -3.78 8.17 0.86
N TYR A 14 -4.05 9.40 0.44
CA TYR A 14 -3.02 10.41 0.28
C TYR A 14 -2.37 10.83 1.61
N LEU A 15 -3.17 11.01 2.66
CA LEU A 15 -2.68 11.28 4.02
C LEU A 15 -1.85 10.10 4.55
N CYS A 16 -2.31 8.87 4.31
CA CYS A 16 -1.56 7.66 4.62
C CYS A 16 -0.19 7.67 3.94
N ALA A 17 -0.15 7.82 2.61
CA ALA A 17 1.12 7.88 1.87
C ALA A 17 2.05 9.00 2.41
N SER A 18 1.51 10.20 2.65
CA SER A 18 2.30 11.34 3.14
C SER A 18 2.82 11.14 4.58
N SER A 19 2.09 10.41 5.42
CA SER A 19 2.43 10.18 6.83
C SER A 19 3.70 9.35 7.04
N HIS A 20 4.25 8.71 6.00
CA HIS A 20 5.50 7.94 6.09
C HIS A 20 6.70 8.76 6.63
N LYS A 21 6.65 10.10 6.57
CA LYS A 21 7.66 11.00 7.16
C LYS A 21 7.48 11.26 8.66
N LEU A 22 6.35 10.87 9.24
CA LEU A 22 6.07 11.03 10.67
C LEU A 22 6.68 9.89 11.46
N ASP A 23 6.90 10.12 12.77
CA ASP A 23 7.39 9.08 13.67
C ASP A 23 6.35 7.95 13.85
N ASP A 24 5.06 8.27 13.72
CA ASP A 24 3.94 7.34 13.83
C ASP A 24 3.05 7.42 12.57
N PRO A 25 3.42 6.72 11.49
CA PRO A 25 2.70 6.78 10.23
C PRO A 25 1.32 6.10 10.31
N ILE A 26 0.43 6.55 9.44
CA ILE A 26 -0.91 6.00 9.29
C ILE A 26 -0.83 4.70 8.49
N ILE A 27 -1.56 3.68 8.94
CA ILE A 27 -1.80 2.44 8.19
C ILE A 27 -3.26 2.38 7.78
N VAL A 28 -3.51 2.00 6.53
CA VAL A 28 -4.85 1.81 5.96
C VAL A 28 -5.02 0.38 5.49
N LEU A 29 -6.11 -0.26 5.90
CA LEU A 29 -6.55 -1.55 5.39
C LEU A 29 -7.80 -1.33 4.53
N ILE A 30 -7.69 -1.61 3.24
CA ILE A 30 -8.80 -1.55 2.29
C ILE A 30 -9.44 -2.93 2.19
N ILE A 31 -10.73 -3.04 2.50
CA ILE A 31 -11.49 -4.30 2.44
C ILE A 31 -12.64 -4.18 1.45
N SER A 32 -12.81 -5.22 0.62
CA SER A 32 -13.64 -5.11 -0.60
C SER A 32 -13.52 -6.31 -1.53
N GLN A 33 -14.44 -6.46 -2.47
CA GLN A 33 -14.47 -7.58 -3.43
C GLN A 33 -13.45 -7.40 -4.57
N SER A 34 -12.83 -8.49 -5.02
CA SER A 34 -11.88 -8.47 -6.13
C SER A 34 -12.43 -7.69 -7.34
N ALA A 35 -11.58 -6.87 -7.97
CA ALA A 35 -11.90 -6.02 -9.13
C ALA A 35 -12.76 -4.74 -8.92
N SER A 36 -13.03 -4.28 -7.69
CA SER A 36 -13.73 -2.99 -7.46
C SER A 36 -12.94 -1.71 -7.80
N GLY A 37 -11.75 -1.82 -8.39
CA GLY A 37 -10.97 -0.65 -8.84
C GLY A 37 -10.04 -0.02 -7.79
N LYS A 38 -9.80 -0.69 -6.65
CA LYS A 38 -8.88 -0.24 -5.59
C LYS A 38 -7.44 -0.14 -6.02
N SER A 39 -6.99 -1.11 -6.82
CA SER A 39 -5.64 -1.06 -7.37
C SER A 39 -5.43 0.23 -8.15
N TYR A 40 -6.48 0.78 -8.79
CA TYR A 40 -6.41 2.07 -9.45
C TYR A 40 -6.32 3.25 -8.46
N LEU A 41 -7.08 3.21 -7.36
CA LEU A 41 -7.01 4.22 -6.31
C LEU A 41 -5.59 4.26 -5.70
N VAL A 42 -5.10 3.11 -5.26
CA VAL A 42 -3.76 2.97 -4.67
C VAL A 42 -2.67 3.34 -5.69
N ASP A 43 -2.84 2.96 -6.96
CA ASP A 43 -1.88 3.32 -8.01
C ASP A 43 -1.86 4.82 -8.33
N ILE A 44 -2.99 5.53 -8.21
CA ILE A 44 -2.99 7.00 -8.30
C ILE A 44 -2.11 7.60 -7.21
N VAL A 45 -2.34 7.21 -5.94
CA VAL A 45 -1.57 7.74 -4.81
C VAL A 45 -0.10 7.37 -4.94
N ARG A 46 0.20 6.13 -5.34
CA ARG A 46 1.57 5.67 -5.64
C ARG A 46 2.29 6.58 -6.62
N ARG A 47 1.63 6.99 -7.71
CA ARG A 47 2.22 7.86 -8.75
C ARG A 47 2.48 9.28 -8.28
N LEU A 48 1.88 9.69 -7.17
CA LEU A 48 2.10 11.00 -6.55
C LEU A 48 3.29 11.00 -5.57
N MET A 49 3.79 9.82 -5.20
CA MET A 49 4.93 9.66 -4.31
C MET A 49 6.23 9.49 -5.10
N PRO A 50 7.37 9.97 -4.57
CA PRO A 50 8.68 9.68 -5.17
C PRO A 50 8.92 8.17 -5.21
N PRO A 51 9.36 7.61 -6.35
CA PRO A 51 9.48 6.15 -6.53
C PRO A 51 10.47 5.49 -5.55
N GLU A 52 11.49 6.22 -5.09
CA GLU A 52 12.47 5.79 -4.10
C GLU A 52 11.90 5.68 -2.68
N GLU A 53 10.75 6.32 -2.43
CA GLU A 53 10.04 6.29 -1.14
C GLU A 53 8.92 5.25 -1.12
N VAL A 54 8.69 4.52 -2.23
CA VAL A 54 7.60 3.55 -2.35
C VAL A 54 8.12 2.12 -2.43
N VAL A 55 7.56 1.25 -1.59
CA VAL A 55 7.75 -0.20 -1.68
C VAL A 55 6.41 -0.85 -2.04
N ALA A 56 6.25 -1.27 -3.29
CA ALA A 56 5.02 -1.90 -3.76
C ALA A 56 5.25 -3.38 -4.08
N VAL A 57 4.54 -4.26 -3.38
CA VAL A 57 4.66 -5.71 -3.52
C VAL A 57 3.29 -6.37 -3.68
N THR A 58 3.20 -7.26 -4.67
CA THR A 58 1.98 -8.02 -4.96
C THR A 58 1.92 -9.33 -4.20
N SER A 59 3.09 -9.87 -3.81
CA SER A 59 3.25 -11.10 -3.05
C SER A 59 4.58 -11.04 -2.29
N LEU A 60 4.64 -11.76 -1.16
CA LEU A 60 5.84 -11.90 -0.33
C LEU A 60 6.00 -13.39 0.03
N SER A 61 7.23 -13.89 0.05
CA SER A 61 7.52 -15.14 0.76
C SER A 61 7.57 -14.86 2.27
N ASP A 62 7.38 -15.88 3.10
CA ASP A 62 7.34 -15.75 4.56
C ASP A 62 8.59 -15.09 5.18
N GLN A 63 9.72 -15.12 4.46
CA GLN A 63 10.99 -14.54 4.90
C GLN A 63 11.33 -13.23 4.19
N ALA A 64 10.55 -12.76 3.23
CA ALA A 64 10.92 -11.64 2.37
C ALA A 64 11.17 -10.35 3.18
N LEU A 65 10.32 -10.03 4.15
CA LEU A 65 10.45 -8.83 4.99
C LEU A 65 11.78 -8.79 5.75
N ASN A 66 12.30 -9.97 6.13
CA ASN A 66 13.56 -10.08 6.85
C ASN A 66 14.78 -9.64 6.01
N TYR A 67 14.67 -9.63 4.68
CA TYR A 67 15.76 -9.27 3.76
C TYR A 67 15.54 -7.92 3.08
N ILE A 68 14.58 -7.11 3.53
CA ILE A 68 14.42 -5.74 3.04
C ILE A 68 15.30 -4.82 3.89
N ASP A 69 16.27 -4.16 3.23
CA ASP A 69 17.31 -3.40 3.93
C ASP A 69 16.87 -1.96 4.29
N ASP A 70 15.92 -1.37 3.55
CA ASP A 70 15.47 0.01 3.76
C ASP A 70 13.95 0.12 3.83
N LEU A 71 13.45 0.18 5.07
CA LEU A 71 12.04 0.44 5.40
C LEU A 71 11.88 1.74 6.21
N MET A 72 12.89 2.60 6.23
CA MET A 72 12.81 3.86 6.94
C MET A 72 12.15 4.91 6.06
N HIS A 73 11.06 5.49 6.58
CA HIS A 73 10.25 6.48 5.89
C HIS A 73 9.89 6.04 4.48
N LYS A 74 9.25 4.86 4.37
CA LYS A 74 8.71 4.32 3.11
C LYS A 74 7.19 4.25 3.15
N PHE A 75 6.57 4.45 2.00
CA PHE A 75 5.18 4.11 1.76
C PHE A 75 5.08 2.70 1.20
N MET A 76 4.54 1.77 1.97
CA MET A 76 4.39 0.37 1.60
C MET A 76 3.00 0.08 1.01
N ILE A 77 2.96 -0.63 -0.10
CA ILE A 77 1.73 -1.07 -0.75
C ILE A 77 1.75 -2.60 -0.79
N LEU A 78 0.82 -3.22 -0.07
CA LEU A 78 0.72 -4.66 0.10
C LEU A 78 -0.56 -5.20 -0.55
N GLY A 79 -0.40 -6.09 -1.53
CA GLY A 79 -1.52 -6.74 -2.22
C GLY A 79 -2.20 -7.85 -1.41
N GLU A 80 -3.31 -8.36 -1.94
CA GLU A 80 -4.11 -9.43 -1.31
C GLU A 80 -3.30 -10.70 -0.99
N ALA A 81 -2.33 -11.07 -1.84
CA ALA A 81 -1.54 -12.29 -1.63
C ALA A 81 -0.53 -12.22 -0.48
N VAL A 82 -0.49 -11.10 0.26
CA VAL A 82 0.42 -10.87 1.40
C VAL A 82 -0.19 -11.34 2.74
N HIS A 83 -1.49 -11.66 2.78
CA HIS A 83 -2.25 -11.92 4.02
C HIS A 83 -2.11 -13.35 4.57
N SER A 84 -0.87 -13.87 4.67
CA SER A 84 -0.61 -15.08 5.46
C SER A 84 -0.46 -14.72 6.95
N ASP A 85 -0.86 -15.61 7.85
CA ASP A 85 -0.75 -15.38 9.31
C ASP A 85 0.67 -14.97 9.73
N THR A 86 1.68 -15.59 9.13
CA THR A 86 3.10 -15.32 9.39
C THR A 86 3.53 -13.93 8.93
N ILE A 87 3.06 -13.47 7.78
CA ILE A 87 3.39 -12.14 7.26
C ILE A 87 2.62 -11.05 8.01
N GLU A 88 1.32 -11.26 8.28
CA GLU A 88 0.53 -10.34 9.09
C GLU A 88 1.12 -10.14 10.48
N TYR A 89 1.62 -11.21 11.10
CA TYR A 89 2.32 -11.12 12.39
C TYR A 89 3.58 -10.26 12.29
N GLN A 90 4.45 -10.50 11.30
CA GLN A 90 5.66 -9.69 11.09
C GLN A 90 5.32 -8.20 10.84
N ILE A 91 4.26 -7.93 10.07
CA ILE A 91 3.75 -6.57 9.85
C ILE A 91 3.29 -5.94 11.17
N ARG A 92 2.55 -6.66 12.02
CA ARG A 92 2.12 -6.13 13.32
C ARG A 92 3.29 -5.80 14.25
N GLU A 93 4.29 -6.68 14.30
CA GLU A 93 5.48 -6.47 15.12
C GLU A 93 6.27 -5.25 14.64
N MET A 94 6.51 -5.12 13.33
CA MET A 94 7.27 -3.98 12.80
C MET A 94 6.53 -2.65 13.01
N LEU A 95 5.20 -2.63 12.88
CA LEU A 95 4.40 -1.41 13.09
C LEU A 95 4.33 -1.01 14.56
N SER A 96 4.28 -1.99 15.47
CA SER A 96 4.21 -1.72 16.92
C SER A 96 5.58 -1.37 17.50
N GLY A 97 6.63 -2.07 17.05
CA GLY A 97 7.99 -1.95 17.57
C GLY A 97 8.89 -0.96 16.82
N LYS A 98 8.48 -0.51 15.62
CA LYS A 98 9.29 0.33 14.71
C LYS A 98 10.66 -0.28 14.37
N GLU A 99 10.78 -1.59 14.46
CA GLU A 99 11.99 -2.36 14.21
C GLU A 99 11.59 -3.79 13.79
N LEU A 100 12.30 -4.36 12.82
CA LEU A 100 12.36 -5.79 12.58
C LEU A 100 13.67 -6.32 13.14
N SER A 101 13.59 -7.30 14.03
CA SER A 101 14.78 -7.95 14.60
C SER A 101 14.75 -9.45 14.34
N ARG A 102 15.90 -10.01 13.98
CA ARG A 102 16.05 -11.44 13.74
C ARG A 102 17.41 -11.95 14.20
N LEU A 103 17.45 -13.20 14.63
CA LEU A 103 18.69 -13.92 14.88
C LEU A 103 19.06 -14.71 13.63
N VAL A 104 20.22 -14.42 13.05
CA VAL A 104 20.76 -15.14 11.88
C VAL A 104 22.05 -15.84 12.24
N THR A 105 22.34 -16.92 11.53
CA THR A 105 23.61 -17.62 11.64
C THR A 105 24.56 -17.11 10.56
N VAL A 106 25.66 -16.50 10.97
CA VAL A 106 26.70 -15.97 10.09
C VAL A 106 27.96 -16.83 10.25
N LYS A 107 28.65 -17.07 9.14
CA LYS A 107 29.94 -17.75 9.17
C LYS A 107 31.04 -16.71 9.38
N ASP A 108 31.81 -16.89 10.44
CA ASP A 108 32.98 -16.06 10.71
C ASP A 108 34.03 -16.25 9.59
N PRO A 109 34.43 -15.18 8.88
CA PRO A 109 35.38 -15.27 7.77
C PRO A 109 36.81 -15.60 8.22
N GLU A 110 37.18 -15.32 9.47
CA GLU A 110 38.50 -15.63 10.03
C GLU A 110 38.55 -17.03 10.63
N THR A 111 37.57 -17.40 11.45
CA THR A 111 37.58 -18.67 12.21
C THR A 111 36.82 -19.80 11.52
N GLY A 112 35.97 -19.50 10.53
CA GLY A 112 35.12 -20.45 9.83
C GLY A 112 33.99 -21.04 10.67
N LYS A 113 33.84 -20.63 11.93
CA LYS A 113 32.79 -21.09 12.84
C LYS A 113 31.47 -20.39 12.56
N MET A 114 30.38 -21.10 12.79
CA MET A 114 29.04 -20.52 12.76
C MET A 114 28.79 -19.75 14.05
N GLN A 115 28.36 -18.50 13.95
CA GLN A 115 28.01 -17.64 15.07
C GLN A 115 26.62 -17.05 14.86
N SER A 116 25.89 -16.84 15.94
CA SER A 116 24.58 -16.18 15.88
C SER A 116 24.76 -14.68 16.01
N GLU A 117 24.18 -13.93 15.08
CA GLU A 117 24.18 -12.48 15.05
C GLU A 117 22.74 -11.96 15.05
N VAL A 118 22.47 -10.90 15.81
CA VAL A 118 21.17 -10.24 15.79
C VAL A 118 21.21 -9.12 14.76
N VAL A 119 20.41 -9.24 13.72
CA VAL A 119 20.21 -8.18 12.72
C VAL A 119 18.96 -7.39 13.11
N ARG A 120 19.09 -6.07 13.15
CA ARG A 120 18.01 -5.12 13.44
C ARG A 120 17.87 -4.13 12.30
N THR A 121 16.65 -4.00 11.79
CA THR A 121 16.30 -3.04 10.75
C THR A 121 15.25 -2.11 11.32
N PRO A 122 15.53 -0.81 11.51
CA PRO A 122 14.52 0.15 11.94
C PRO A 122 13.46 0.32 10.84
N VAL A 123 12.20 0.48 11.25
CA VAL A 123 11.04 0.51 10.35
C VAL A 123 10.15 1.69 10.72
N VAL A 124 9.92 2.58 9.76
CA VAL A 124 8.89 3.63 9.85
C VAL A 124 8.20 3.68 8.51
N VAL A 125 7.03 3.04 8.43
CA VAL A 125 6.28 2.93 7.18
C VAL A 125 4.83 3.32 7.36
N SER A 126 4.30 4.08 6.42
CA SER A 126 2.86 4.03 6.18
C SER A 126 2.55 2.87 5.25
N SER A 127 1.37 2.27 5.39
CA SER A 127 1.04 1.09 4.59
C SER A 127 -0.40 1.09 4.11
N VAL A 128 -0.61 0.61 2.90
CA VAL A 128 -1.92 0.27 2.36
C VAL A 128 -1.96 -1.23 2.09
N MET A 129 -2.83 -1.92 2.82
CA MET A 129 -3.11 -3.34 2.65
C MET A 129 -4.47 -3.50 1.95
N SER A 130 -4.60 -4.49 1.07
CA SER A 130 -5.87 -4.80 0.40
C SER A 130 -6.30 -6.23 0.70
N GLY A 131 -7.52 -6.42 1.21
CA GLY A 131 -8.06 -7.74 1.52
C GLY A 131 -9.50 -7.91 1.05
N THR A 132 -9.92 -9.17 0.87
CA THR A 132 -11.31 -9.55 0.53
C THR A 132 -12.10 -10.10 1.72
N ASN A 133 -11.41 -10.40 2.82
CA ASN A 133 -12.03 -10.96 4.02
C ASN A 133 -12.48 -9.86 4.98
N ASN A 134 -13.74 -9.90 5.37
CA ASN A 134 -14.33 -8.97 6.35
C ASN A 134 -14.01 -9.37 7.81
N ALA A 135 -13.39 -10.52 8.05
CA ALA A 135 -12.96 -10.94 9.39
C ALA A 135 -11.69 -10.19 9.80
N ILE A 136 -11.86 -8.95 10.25
CA ILE A 136 -10.77 -8.13 10.80
C ILE A 136 -10.53 -8.58 12.24
N THR A 137 -9.28 -8.92 12.54
CA THR A 137 -8.89 -9.20 13.92
C THR A 137 -8.89 -7.90 14.74
N PRO A 138 -9.21 -7.94 16.05
CA PRO A 138 -9.12 -6.77 16.92
C PRO A 138 -7.73 -6.12 16.92
N GLU A 139 -6.67 -6.92 16.74
CA GLU A 139 -5.30 -6.46 16.64
C GLU A 139 -5.04 -5.62 15.39
N ASN A 140 -5.62 -6.01 14.24
CA ASN A 140 -5.51 -5.25 13.00
C ASN A 140 -6.38 -3.98 13.04
N ALA A 141 -7.60 -4.07 13.60
CA ALA A 141 -8.52 -2.95 13.74
C ALA A 141 -8.00 -1.83 14.67
N SER A 142 -7.19 -2.17 15.67
CA SER A 142 -6.57 -1.20 16.58
C SER A 142 -5.34 -0.48 15.99
N ARG A 143 -4.82 -0.96 14.85
CA ARG A 143 -3.59 -0.45 14.21
C ARG A 143 -3.82 0.17 12.83
N CYS A 144 -4.97 -0.09 12.22
CA CYS A 144 -5.26 0.34 10.86
C CYS A 144 -6.58 1.09 10.78
N PHE A 145 -6.64 2.13 9.95
CA PHE A 145 -7.90 2.65 9.45
C PHE A 145 -8.48 1.66 8.45
N VAL A 146 -9.64 1.11 8.77
CA VAL A 146 -10.35 0.18 7.89
C VAL A 146 -11.25 0.97 6.96
N VAL A 147 -11.11 0.73 5.67
CA VAL A 147 -11.83 1.43 4.62
C VAL A 147 -12.49 0.41 3.70
N ASN A 148 -13.78 0.60 3.43
CA ASN A 148 -14.50 -0.16 2.42
C ASN A 148 -14.65 0.69 1.15
N THR A 149 -14.65 0.05 -0.02
CA THR A 149 -15.01 0.73 -1.27
C THR A 149 -16.51 0.72 -1.51
N ASP A 150 -17.02 1.78 -2.14
CA ASP A 150 -18.39 1.84 -2.64
C ASP A 150 -18.53 0.92 -3.87
N GLU A 151 -19.23 -0.18 -3.67
CA GLU A 151 -19.50 -1.19 -4.69
C GLU A 151 -20.93 -1.08 -5.25
N SER A 152 -21.63 0.04 -5.00
CA SER A 152 -23.01 0.22 -5.46
C SER A 152 -23.11 0.21 -7.00
N ALA A 153 -24.28 -0.22 -7.50
CA ALA A 153 -24.57 -0.18 -8.94
C ALA A 153 -24.57 1.27 -9.47
N GLU A 154 -24.96 2.24 -8.63
CA GLU A 154 -24.88 3.66 -8.95
C GLU A 154 -23.44 4.11 -9.15
N GLN A 155 -22.54 3.71 -8.26
CA GLN A 155 -21.12 4.00 -8.38
C GLN A 155 -20.49 3.35 -9.62
N THR A 156 -20.83 2.09 -9.89
CA THR A 156 -20.42 1.40 -11.13
C THR A 156 -20.85 2.18 -12.37
N ARG A 157 -22.09 2.68 -12.38
CA ARG A 157 -22.62 3.49 -13.49
C ARG A 157 -21.86 4.81 -13.66
N ARG A 158 -21.57 5.51 -12.56
CA ARG A 158 -20.78 6.75 -12.56
C ARG A 158 -19.38 6.53 -13.14
N ILE A 159 -18.74 5.40 -12.82
CA ILE A 159 -17.43 5.01 -13.38
C ILE A 159 -17.54 4.75 -14.89
N GLN A 160 -18.53 3.98 -15.34
CA GLN A 160 -18.73 3.67 -16.76
C GLN A 160 -19.03 4.92 -17.58
N GLU A 161 -19.88 5.82 -17.09
CA GLU A 161 -20.19 7.09 -17.76
C GLU A 161 -18.93 7.96 -17.93
N ASN A 162 -18.11 8.07 -16.89
CA ASN A 162 -16.84 8.81 -16.95
C ASN A 162 -15.81 8.18 -17.90
N GLN A 163 -15.70 6.84 -17.91
CA GLN A 163 -14.83 6.13 -18.86
C GLN A 163 -15.30 6.36 -20.30
N ARG A 164 -16.61 6.24 -20.58
CA ARG A 164 -17.20 6.52 -21.90
C ARG A 164 -16.93 7.96 -22.34
N TYR A 165 -17.06 8.93 -21.43
CA TYR A 165 -16.73 10.32 -21.71
C TYR A 165 -15.25 10.50 -22.07
N LYS A 166 -14.32 9.87 -21.32
CA LYS A 166 -12.88 9.93 -21.61
C LYS A 166 -12.51 9.45 -23.03
N TYR A 167 -13.22 8.44 -23.55
CA TYR A 167 -12.98 7.87 -24.89
C TYR A 167 -13.95 8.41 -25.97
N SER A 168 -14.77 9.41 -25.64
CA SER A 168 -15.71 10.00 -26.59
C SER A 168 -15.02 10.96 -27.56
N LEU A 169 -15.52 11.03 -28.80
CA LEU A 169 -15.06 11.98 -29.83
C LEU A 169 -15.15 13.44 -29.38
N ALA A 170 -16.07 13.75 -28.45
CA ALA A 170 -16.21 15.10 -27.89
C ALA A 170 -14.95 15.55 -27.16
N LYS A 171 -14.33 14.68 -26.36
CA LYS A 171 -13.12 15.00 -25.60
C LYS A 171 -11.86 15.08 -26.49
N LEU A 172 -11.80 14.27 -27.54
CA LEU A 172 -10.72 14.32 -28.54
C LEU A 172 -10.71 15.64 -29.33
N LYS A 173 -11.88 16.24 -29.58
CA LYS A 173 -11.98 17.57 -30.21
C LYS A 173 -11.51 18.68 -29.28
N THR A 174 -11.91 18.67 -28.01
CA THR A 174 -11.49 19.70 -27.03
C THR A 174 -9.97 19.65 -26.76
N GLY A 175 -9.37 18.45 -26.71
CA GLY A 175 -7.93 18.31 -26.53
C GLY A 175 -7.08 18.71 -27.74
N ASN A 176 -7.65 18.76 -28.95
CA ASN A 176 -6.98 19.29 -30.14
C ASN A 176 -7.07 20.82 -30.21
N GLU A 177 -8.20 21.41 -29.81
CA GLU A 177 -8.37 22.87 -29.75
C GLU A 177 -7.48 23.56 -28.69
N GLU A 178 -7.17 22.87 -27.59
CA GLU A 178 -6.22 23.37 -26.57
C GLU A 178 -4.76 23.28 -27.03
N LYS A 179 -4.41 22.34 -27.92
CA LYS A 179 -3.06 22.22 -28.51
C LYS A 179 -2.79 23.21 -29.63
N GLU A 180 -3.83 23.66 -30.34
CA GLU A 180 -3.69 24.67 -31.41
C GLU A 180 -3.64 26.12 -30.87
N LYS A 181 -3.87 26.34 -29.57
CA LYS A 181 -3.82 27.65 -28.90
C LYS A 181 -2.58 27.88 -28.03
N SER A 182 -1.64 26.93 -27.97
CA SER A 182 -0.34 27.06 -27.30
C SER A 182 0.80 27.07 -28.30
#